data_AF-A0A3F3PJI6-F1
#
_entry.id   AF-A0A3F3PJI6-F1
#
_cell.length_a   1.000
_cell.length_b   1.000
_cell.length_c   1.000
_cell.angle_alpha   90.00
_cell.angle_beta   90.00
_cell.angle_gamma   90.00
#
_symmetry.space_group_name_H-M   'P 1'
#
loop_
_entity.id
_entity.type
_entity.pdbx_description
1 polymer ?
#
loop_
_entity_poly.entity_id
_entity_poly.type
_entity_poly.pdbx_seq_one_letter_code
_entity_poly.pdbx_strand_id
1 'polypeptide(L)'
;MAQSVDLTHATPNHIPSIARPLAPYIKSRQGALLIRQALTIYLRSHIEFAENNTEHPGCHSQSHLSLSVPHEAVVDVKRIPSELTGLRKQYLEALKLNVAARREYQSVVEKATSVNQERGMTRAEKLPVDSSSELQEYLRLLRDRRRHAKLQVFEHYIQELKQRDTPKPADLEDSGTHYQQLVPPPEFEVIQHGATTGLTVEELMHNLEKAVIRAKAQLEREKGLLEELQAQQMPVGAQDIPRAVKGMALQRTRNELVRWVEEKLVSAGNDENRVASQDFRSEDMDESVRLLGEKKAQIAQQYTTYADARKRLLDAASRACQPVTLPAGKPPSRPTSLVQGKNASEETQALDALGVLTFASDVLQPLARSQRALALQKFYLSGMLAKEKDTTLRILSRLRDESHLLPEYPILARQPRFKHATAALASHQATGTESAKPDQLVGLAEAWASASDAAGMTEQEYVGYRLEEGMETAQDAQQVLEDVYSILNQNLEDTLCDRQGGSGEDSIGASGARLTRSRAKMQQSQQSAKGPWSGLHGQVAVGR
;
A
#
# COMPACT_ATOMS: atom_id res chain seq x y z
N MET A 1 40.18 21.13 46.64
CA MET A 1 39.74 22.23 45.76
C MET A 1 39.79 21.74 44.33
N ALA A 2 38.63 21.48 43.73
CA ALA A 2 38.40 21.46 42.28
C ALA A 2 36.88 21.47 42.08
N GLN A 3 36.41 22.43 41.33
CA GLN A 3 35.03 22.91 41.29
C GLN A 3 34.12 21.95 40.53
N SER A 4 33.00 21.59 41.15
CA SER A 4 31.85 20.98 40.50
C SER A 4 31.14 22.04 39.66
N VAL A 5 31.26 21.93 38.34
CA VAL A 5 30.52 22.77 37.39
C VAL A 5 29.10 22.24 37.31
N ASP A 6 28.19 22.95 37.97
CA ASP A 6 26.75 22.79 37.82
C ASP A 6 26.36 23.15 36.38
N LEU A 7 26.06 22.13 35.57
CA LEU A 7 25.34 22.30 34.32
C LEU A 7 23.84 22.30 34.65
N THR A 8 23.24 23.47 34.54
CA THR A 8 21.83 23.76 34.72
C THR A 8 20.96 22.83 33.87
N HIS A 9 20.31 21.87 34.53
CA HIS A 9 19.27 21.07 33.92
C HIS A 9 18.03 21.94 33.70
N ALA A 10 17.66 22.10 32.41
CA ALA A 10 16.34 22.53 32.02
C ALA A 10 15.27 21.68 32.73
N THR A 11 14.27 22.36 33.28
CA THR A 11 13.20 21.82 34.11
C THR A 11 12.51 20.61 33.47
N PRO A 12 12.33 19.48 34.19
CA PRO A 12 11.58 18.35 33.67
C PRO A 12 10.09 18.65 33.75
N ASN A 13 9.48 18.87 32.59
CA ASN A 13 8.02 18.87 32.45
C ASN A 13 7.45 17.58 33.09
N HIS A 14 6.42 17.77 33.90
CA HIS A 14 5.76 16.82 34.80
C HIS A 14 5.60 15.41 34.18
N ILE A 15 6.46 14.47 34.60
CA ILE A 15 6.34 13.04 34.24
C ILE A 15 5.14 12.47 35.02
N PRO A 16 4.10 11.92 34.35
CA PRO A 16 2.94 11.34 35.03
C PRO A 16 3.35 10.20 35.96
N SER A 17 2.60 9.97 37.05
CA SER A 17 2.94 9.01 38.11
C SER A 17 3.29 7.61 37.59
N ILE A 18 2.62 7.17 36.52
CA ILE A 18 2.84 5.89 35.83
C ILE A 18 4.23 5.78 35.16
N ALA A 19 4.83 6.91 34.77
CA ALA A 19 6.12 6.95 34.09
C ALA A 19 7.31 7.24 35.04
N ARG A 20 7.07 7.45 36.35
CA ARG A 20 8.11 7.52 37.38
C ARG A 20 9.05 6.30 37.41
N PRO A 21 8.58 5.04 37.34
CA PRO A 21 9.49 3.88 37.26
C PRO A 21 10.31 3.84 35.97
N LEU A 22 9.88 4.52 34.91
CA LEU A 22 10.59 4.62 33.63
C LEU A 22 11.53 5.84 33.57
N ALA A 23 11.45 6.76 34.53
CA ALA A 23 12.31 7.95 34.62
C ALA A 23 13.83 7.67 34.43
N PRO A 24 14.44 6.59 34.98
CA PRO A 24 15.86 6.32 34.72
C PRO A 24 16.15 5.95 33.25
N TYR A 25 15.15 5.43 32.53
CA TYR A 25 15.24 5.01 31.13
C TYR A 25 14.77 6.09 30.13
N ILE A 26 14.06 7.12 30.60
CA ILE A 26 13.64 8.27 29.80
C ILE A 26 14.77 9.30 29.80
N LYS A 27 15.45 9.46 28.65
CA LYS A 27 16.48 10.47 28.45
C LYS A 27 15.94 11.62 27.61
N SER A 28 16.47 12.83 27.81
CA SER A 28 16.17 13.96 26.92
C SER A 28 16.62 13.63 25.50
N ARG A 29 15.99 14.25 24.49
CA ARG A 29 16.35 14.03 23.07
C ARG A 29 17.86 14.20 22.83
N GLN A 30 18.44 15.22 23.44
CA GLN A 30 19.87 15.52 23.35
C GLN A 30 20.73 14.45 24.05
N GLY A 31 20.33 14.02 25.26
CA GLY A 31 21.03 12.95 25.98
C GLY A 31 20.97 11.60 25.25
N ALA A 32 19.82 11.27 24.66
CA ALA A 32 19.66 10.08 23.84
C ALA A 32 20.53 10.13 22.57
N LEU A 33 20.66 11.31 21.94
CA LEU A 33 21.57 11.51 20.82
C LEU A 33 23.02 11.28 21.25
N LEU A 34 23.51 11.93 22.30
CA LEU A 34 24.89 11.75 22.79
C LEU A 34 25.22 10.29 23.10
N ILE A 35 24.30 9.58 23.75
CA ILE A 35 24.45 8.14 24.03
C ILE A 35 24.56 7.35 22.72
N ARG A 36 23.68 7.60 21.74
CA ARG A 36 23.75 6.93 20.43
C ARG A 36 25.08 7.21 19.73
N GLN A 37 25.54 8.46 19.73
CA GLN A 37 26.81 8.83 19.11
C GLN A 37 27.98 8.08 19.76
N ALA A 38 28.07 8.06 21.09
CA ALA A 38 29.12 7.35 21.82
C ALA A 38 29.12 5.85 21.51
N LEU A 39 27.93 5.22 21.48
CA LEU A 39 27.79 3.81 21.16
C LEU A 39 28.15 3.48 19.71
N THR A 40 27.76 4.34 18.76
CA THR A 40 28.14 4.19 17.36
C THR A 40 29.65 4.30 17.19
N ILE A 41 30.31 5.26 17.85
CA ILE A 41 31.78 5.41 17.81
C ILE A 41 32.46 4.15 18.36
N TYR A 42 31.97 3.63 19.49
CA TYR A 42 32.52 2.43 20.11
C TYR A 42 32.39 1.20 19.19
N LEU A 43 31.19 0.95 18.64
CA LEU A 43 30.99 -0.17 17.70
C LEU A 43 31.84 -0.02 16.43
N ARG A 44 31.97 1.20 15.93
CA ARG A 44 32.77 1.51 14.75
C ARG A 44 34.26 1.20 14.97
N SER A 45 34.78 1.39 16.18
CA SER A 45 36.20 1.08 16.48
C SER A 45 36.58 -0.39 16.19
N HIS A 46 35.58 -1.28 16.18
CA HIS A 46 35.74 -2.71 15.92
C HIS A 46 35.54 -3.10 14.45
N ILE A 47 35.20 -2.17 13.55
CA ILE A 47 34.89 -2.44 12.14
C ILE A 47 35.94 -1.76 11.25
N GLU A 48 36.47 -2.50 10.29
CA GLU A 48 37.40 -1.99 9.27
C GLU A 48 36.65 -1.72 7.97
N PHE A 49 36.69 -0.46 7.52
CA PHE A 49 36.02 -0.02 6.30
C PHE A 49 37.01 0.10 5.15
N ALA A 50 36.56 -0.17 3.93
CA ALA A 50 37.35 -0.01 2.73
C ALA A 50 37.59 1.49 2.46
N GLU A 51 38.85 1.91 2.33
CA GLU A 51 39.23 3.27 1.94
C GLU A 51 39.04 3.44 0.41
N ASN A 52 37.79 3.49 -0.05
CA ASN A 52 37.51 3.46 -1.49
C ASN A 52 37.45 4.83 -2.17
N ASN A 53 37.66 5.94 -1.47
CA ASN A 53 37.60 7.27 -2.08
C ASN A 53 38.86 8.09 -1.76
N THR A 54 39.72 8.26 -2.76
CA THR A 54 40.91 9.13 -2.75
C THR A 54 40.58 10.61 -2.54
N GLU A 55 39.35 11.02 -2.85
CA GLU A 55 38.90 12.41 -2.71
C GLU A 55 38.43 12.74 -1.28
N HIS A 56 37.81 11.79 -0.57
CA HIS A 56 37.29 11.98 0.80
C HIS A 56 37.66 10.79 1.70
N PRO A 57 38.89 10.76 2.26
CA PRO A 57 39.29 9.71 3.20
C PRO A 57 38.33 9.71 4.40
N GLY A 58 37.61 8.60 4.57
CA GLY A 58 36.68 8.42 5.70
C GLY A 58 35.24 8.87 5.47
N CYS A 59 34.74 8.96 4.23
CA CYS A 59 33.34 9.28 3.93
C CYS A 59 32.33 8.31 4.62
N HIS A 60 32.63 7.01 4.65
CA HIS A 60 31.83 6.01 5.41
C HIS A 60 32.06 6.03 6.92
N SER A 61 33.05 6.81 7.34
CA SER A 61 33.56 6.87 8.69
C SER A 61 32.79 7.95 9.48
N GLN A 62 32.38 9.05 8.86
CA GLN A 62 31.82 10.21 9.57
C GLN A 62 30.31 10.16 9.86
N SER A 63 29.55 9.20 9.30
CA SER A 63 28.09 9.18 9.44
C SER A 63 27.59 8.30 10.59
N HIS A 64 26.60 8.75 11.36
CA HIS A 64 25.87 7.89 12.32
C HIS A 64 25.01 6.81 11.63
N LEU A 65 24.79 6.94 10.33
CA LEU A 65 24.10 5.98 9.46
C LEU A 65 25.07 4.89 8.94
N SER A 66 26.30 4.85 9.44
CA SER A 66 27.36 3.91 9.05
C SER A 66 27.17 2.46 9.53
N LEU A 67 26.04 2.13 10.15
CA LEU A 67 25.64 0.73 10.38
C LEU A 67 24.76 0.17 9.25
N SER A 68 24.19 1.05 8.42
CA SER A 68 23.50 0.72 7.17
C SER A 68 24.40 1.09 5.98
N VAL A 69 25.63 0.57 5.98
CA VAL A 69 26.61 0.82 4.92
C VAL A 69 26.29 -0.08 3.71
N PRO A 70 26.44 0.42 2.47
CA PRO A 70 26.35 -0.42 1.28
C PRO A 70 27.27 -1.61 1.43
N HIS A 71 26.78 -2.78 1.02
CA HIS A 71 27.30 -4.08 1.44
C HIS A 71 28.82 -4.18 1.26
N GLU A 72 29.41 -3.57 0.24
CA GLU A 72 30.83 -3.69 -0.13
C GLU A 72 31.82 -2.87 0.73
N ALA A 73 31.36 -1.95 1.59
CA ALA A 73 32.28 -1.03 2.28
C ALA A 73 32.89 -1.59 3.59
N VAL A 74 32.47 -2.76 4.07
CA VAL A 74 33.07 -3.41 5.27
C VAL A 74 34.01 -4.53 4.86
N VAL A 75 35.28 -4.42 5.25
CA VAL A 75 36.37 -5.33 4.83
C VAL A 75 36.62 -6.42 5.86
N ASP A 76 36.65 -6.06 7.14
CA ASP A 76 36.85 -7.00 8.26
C ASP A 76 36.32 -6.46 9.59
N VAL A 77 36.26 -7.33 10.59
CA VAL A 77 35.89 -7.02 11.99
C VAL A 77 37.03 -7.41 12.90
N LYS A 78 37.50 -6.45 13.71
CA LYS A 78 38.56 -6.67 14.72
C LYS A 78 38.10 -7.64 15.80
N ARG A 79 39.05 -8.14 16.60
CA ARG A 79 38.76 -9.06 17.71
C ARG A 79 37.73 -8.44 18.66
N ILE A 80 36.59 -9.13 18.81
CA ILE A 80 35.47 -8.71 19.66
C ILE A 80 35.92 -8.80 21.13
N PRO A 81 35.91 -7.68 21.90
CA PRO A 81 36.18 -7.72 23.33
C PRO A 81 35.15 -8.57 24.08
N SER A 82 35.58 -9.29 25.12
CA SER A 82 34.69 -10.07 25.99
C SER A 82 33.74 -9.21 26.84
N GLU A 83 34.01 -7.91 26.95
CA GLU A 83 33.20 -6.92 27.67
C GLU A 83 31.91 -6.56 26.91
N LEU A 84 31.86 -6.81 25.60
CA LEU A 84 30.66 -6.62 24.80
C LEU A 84 29.65 -7.74 25.08
N THR A 85 28.50 -7.38 25.62
CA THR A 85 27.40 -8.30 25.93
C THR A 85 26.14 -7.97 25.13
N GLY A 86 25.29 -8.99 24.93
CA GLY A 86 23.99 -8.85 24.27
C GLY A 86 24.05 -8.61 22.75
N LEU A 87 23.11 -7.80 22.25
CA LEU A 87 22.88 -7.56 20.82
C LEU A 87 24.09 -7.01 20.06
N ARG A 88 24.93 -6.21 20.74
CA ARG A 88 26.13 -5.61 20.13
C ARG A 88 27.17 -6.66 19.76
N LYS A 89 27.34 -7.67 20.61
CA LYS A 89 28.22 -8.81 20.36
C LYS A 89 27.69 -9.64 19.19
N GLN A 90 26.40 -9.96 19.22
CA GLN A 90 25.73 -10.72 18.16
C GLN A 90 25.82 -10.02 16.80
N TYR A 91 25.69 -8.68 16.78
CA TYR A 91 25.87 -7.90 15.55
C TYR A 91 27.28 -8.03 14.98
N LEU A 92 28.32 -7.89 15.81
CA LEU A 92 29.71 -8.02 15.35
C LEU A 92 30.05 -9.47 14.93
N GLU A 93 29.52 -10.47 15.62
CA GLU A 93 29.64 -11.88 15.23
C GLU A 93 28.96 -12.15 13.88
N ALA A 94 27.73 -11.66 13.70
CA ALA A 94 27.01 -11.78 12.44
C ALA A 94 27.74 -11.07 11.29
N LEU A 95 28.31 -9.89 11.56
CA LEU A 95 29.11 -9.15 10.58
C LEU A 95 30.35 -9.97 10.18
N LYS A 96 31.09 -10.51 11.15
CA LYS A 96 32.26 -11.36 10.89
C LYS A 96 31.91 -12.59 10.05
N LEU A 97 30.80 -13.26 10.37
CA LEU A 97 30.30 -14.41 9.59
C LEU A 97 29.89 -13.99 8.17
N ASN A 98 29.26 -12.82 8.02
CA ASN A 98 28.87 -12.28 6.71
C ASN A 98 30.11 -12.01 5.83
N VAL A 99 31.13 -11.37 6.39
CA VAL A 99 32.41 -11.12 5.70
C VAL A 99 33.06 -12.44 5.28
N ALA A 100 33.12 -13.45 6.17
CA ALA A 100 33.66 -14.77 5.84
C ALA A 100 32.88 -15.45 4.69
N ALA A 101 31.56 -15.48 4.78
CA ALA A 101 30.70 -16.06 3.75
C ALA A 101 30.87 -15.38 2.38
N ARG A 102 31.15 -14.08 2.35
CA ARG A 102 31.44 -13.36 1.11
C ARG A 102 32.78 -13.73 0.51
N ARG A 103 33.83 -13.84 1.32
CA ARG A 103 35.15 -14.29 0.85
C ARG A 103 35.05 -15.70 0.28
N GLU A 104 34.30 -16.58 0.94
CA GLU A 104 34.02 -17.93 0.43
C GLU A 104 33.25 -17.88 -0.89
N TYR A 105 32.17 -17.10 -0.97
CA TYR A 105 31.39 -16.92 -2.19
C TYR A 105 32.26 -16.40 -3.36
N GLN A 106 33.05 -15.36 -3.13
CA GLN A 106 33.97 -14.81 -4.13
C GLN A 106 34.97 -15.89 -4.59
N SER A 107 35.55 -16.66 -3.67
CA SER A 107 36.45 -17.76 -4.02
C SER A 107 35.78 -18.87 -4.85
N VAL A 108 34.49 -19.14 -4.60
CA VAL A 108 33.71 -20.14 -5.36
C VAL A 108 33.39 -19.60 -6.75
N VAL A 109 33.03 -18.32 -6.86
CA VAL A 109 32.81 -17.65 -8.14
C VAL A 109 34.08 -17.65 -8.98
N GLU A 110 35.22 -17.28 -8.39
CA GLU A 110 36.52 -17.28 -9.06
C GLU A 110 36.91 -18.69 -9.54
N LYS A 111 36.76 -19.71 -8.70
CA LYS A 111 36.98 -21.12 -9.08
C LYS A 111 36.02 -21.58 -10.19
N ALA A 112 34.77 -21.15 -10.17
CA ALA A 112 33.81 -21.47 -11.24
C ALA A 112 34.20 -20.79 -12.55
N THR A 113 34.68 -19.55 -12.50
CA THR A 113 35.16 -18.83 -13.69
C THR A 113 36.46 -19.42 -14.24
N SER A 114 37.41 -19.84 -13.39
CA SER A 114 38.67 -20.45 -13.84
C SER A 114 38.43 -21.83 -14.45
N VAL A 115 37.58 -22.68 -13.85
CA VAL A 115 37.22 -23.99 -14.42
C VAL A 115 36.51 -23.84 -15.78
N ASN A 116 35.71 -22.79 -15.96
CA ASN A 116 35.08 -22.50 -17.25
C ASN A 116 36.08 -21.97 -18.29
N GLN A 117 37.09 -21.20 -17.88
CA GLN A 117 38.16 -20.73 -18.77
C GLN A 117 39.12 -21.86 -19.19
N GLU A 118 39.52 -22.73 -18.26
CA GLU A 118 40.35 -23.91 -18.55
C GLU A 118 39.63 -24.89 -19.48
N ARG A 119 38.32 -25.10 -19.27
CA ARG A 119 37.48 -25.95 -20.12
C ARG A 119 37.19 -25.34 -21.50
N GLY A 120 37.32 -24.01 -21.63
CA GLY A 120 37.23 -23.27 -22.89
C GLY A 120 38.49 -23.42 -23.77
N MET A 121 39.66 -23.64 -23.17
CA MET A 121 40.92 -23.79 -23.93
C MET A 121 41.11 -25.20 -24.52
N THR A 122 40.53 -26.25 -23.93
CA THR A 122 40.69 -27.64 -24.40
C THR A 122 39.54 -28.16 -25.25
N ARG A 123 38.54 -27.33 -25.58
CA ARG A 123 37.33 -27.76 -26.31
C ARG A 123 36.97 -26.83 -27.45
N ALA A 124 37.95 -26.50 -28.28
CA ALA A 124 37.70 -25.93 -29.60
C ALA A 124 37.39 -27.05 -30.62
N GLU A 125 36.42 -27.93 -30.34
CA GLU A 125 35.81 -28.84 -31.32
C GLU A 125 34.71 -29.68 -30.64
N LYS A 126 33.54 -29.07 -30.43
CA LYS A 126 32.23 -29.74 -30.41
C LYS A 126 31.18 -28.65 -30.19
N LEU A 127 30.34 -28.46 -31.20
CA LEU A 127 29.13 -27.65 -31.13
C LEU A 127 28.42 -27.89 -29.79
N PRO A 128 28.26 -26.88 -28.92
CA PRO A 128 27.54 -27.05 -27.68
C PRO A 128 26.06 -27.07 -28.02
N VAL A 129 25.41 -28.20 -27.76
CA VAL A 129 23.95 -28.25 -27.67
C VAL A 129 23.53 -27.36 -26.50
N ASP A 130 22.58 -26.47 -26.78
CA ASP A 130 22.13 -25.28 -26.05
C ASP A 130 21.53 -25.50 -24.64
N SER A 131 22.08 -26.42 -23.85
CA SER A 131 21.68 -26.65 -22.45
C SER A 131 21.84 -25.41 -21.55
N SER A 132 22.69 -24.45 -21.92
CA SER A 132 22.80 -23.15 -21.25
C SER A 132 21.66 -22.19 -21.61
N SER A 133 21.09 -22.29 -22.82
CA SER A 133 20.00 -21.40 -23.25
C SER A 133 18.70 -21.80 -22.53
N GLU A 134 18.40 -23.09 -22.42
CA GLU A 134 17.22 -23.60 -21.70
C GLU A 134 17.24 -23.21 -20.22
N LEU A 135 18.41 -23.29 -19.56
CA LEU A 135 18.57 -22.85 -18.19
C LEU A 135 18.40 -21.33 -18.07
N GLN A 136 18.96 -20.57 -19.02
CA GLN A 136 18.84 -19.11 -19.04
C GLN A 136 17.40 -18.65 -19.30
N GLU A 137 16.66 -19.36 -20.14
CA GLU A 137 15.22 -19.18 -20.36
C GLU A 137 14.41 -19.51 -19.11
N TYR A 138 14.74 -20.60 -18.41
CA TYR A 138 14.11 -20.95 -17.14
C TYR A 138 14.36 -19.89 -16.06
N LEU A 139 15.57 -19.34 -15.98
CA LEU A 139 15.90 -18.24 -15.05
C LEU A 139 15.17 -16.94 -15.41
N ARG A 140 15.03 -16.63 -16.71
CA ARG A 140 14.22 -15.50 -17.18
C ARG A 140 12.76 -15.69 -16.78
N LEU A 141 12.18 -16.86 -17.03
CA LEU A 141 10.83 -17.21 -16.60
C LEU A 141 10.63 -17.06 -15.08
N LEU A 142 11.62 -17.47 -14.28
CA LEU A 142 11.59 -17.32 -12.82
C LEU A 142 11.60 -15.85 -12.38
N ARG A 143 12.40 -15.02 -13.05
CA ARG A 143 12.43 -13.57 -12.81
C ARG A 143 11.10 -12.92 -13.21
N ASP A 144 10.54 -13.34 -14.34
CA ASP A 144 9.27 -12.81 -14.86
C ASP A 144 8.10 -13.22 -13.98
N ARG A 145 8.07 -14.46 -13.47
CA ARG A 145 7.10 -14.88 -12.45
C ARG A 145 7.18 -14.07 -11.17
N ARG A 146 8.40 -13.76 -10.70
CA ARG A 146 8.59 -12.88 -9.52
C ARG A 146 8.12 -11.45 -9.79
N ARG A 147 8.39 -10.91 -10.98
CA ARG A 147 7.90 -9.59 -11.40
C ARG A 147 6.37 -9.58 -11.49
N HIS A 148 5.78 -10.62 -12.07
CA HIS A 148 4.34 -10.76 -12.17
C HIS A 148 3.69 -10.84 -10.79
N ALA A 149 4.24 -11.62 -9.85
CA ALA A 149 3.75 -11.65 -8.47
C ALA A 149 3.80 -10.27 -7.77
N LYS A 150 4.87 -9.49 -8.00
CA LYS A 150 4.94 -8.11 -7.50
C LYS A 150 3.88 -7.21 -8.14
N LEU A 151 3.66 -7.33 -9.44
CA LEU A 151 2.63 -6.57 -10.15
C LEU A 151 1.24 -6.95 -9.68
N GLN A 152 0.96 -8.22 -9.41
CA GLN A 152 -0.32 -8.67 -8.83
C GLN A 152 -0.56 -8.04 -7.44
N VAL A 153 0.49 -7.90 -6.63
CA VAL A 153 0.40 -7.19 -5.34
C VAL A 153 0.08 -5.71 -5.54
N PHE A 154 0.75 -5.04 -6.49
CA PHE A 154 0.43 -3.65 -6.81
C PHE A 154 -0.98 -3.49 -7.38
N GLU A 155 -1.40 -4.38 -8.26
CA GLU A 155 -2.75 -4.40 -8.82
C GLU A 155 -3.80 -4.59 -7.71
N HIS A 156 -3.56 -5.51 -6.78
CA HIS A 156 -4.41 -5.71 -5.62
C HIS A 156 -4.51 -4.43 -4.77
N TYR A 157 -3.40 -3.79 -4.42
CA TYR A 157 -3.44 -2.54 -3.66
C TYR A 157 -4.05 -1.37 -4.45
N ILE A 158 -3.88 -1.31 -5.76
CA ILE A 158 -4.56 -0.31 -6.60
C ILE A 158 -6.07 -0.58 -6.62
N GLN A 159 -6.49 -1.84 -6.69
CA GLN A 159 -7.90 -2.20 -6.58
C GLN A 159 -8.45 -1.87 -5.19
N GLU A 160 -7.71 -2.15 -4.12
CA GLU A 160 -8.08 -1.74 -2.76
C GLU A 160 -8.15 -0.21 -2.63
N LEU A 161 -7.23 0.54 -3.24
CA LEU A 161 -7.25 2.01 -3.24
C LEU A 161 -8.38 2.59 -4.09
N LYS A 162 -8.86 1.86 -5.10
CA LYS A 162 -10.05 2.22 -5.88
C LYS A 162 -11.35 1.86 -5.18
N GLN A 163 -11.34 0.80 -4.36
CA GLN A 163 -12.47 0.36 -3.54
C GLN A 163 -12.57 1.14 -2.23
N ARG A 164 -11.44 1.63 -1.71
CA ARG A 164 -11.40 2.69 -0.72
C ARG A 164 -11.89 3.95 -1.42
N ASP A 165 -13.13 4.32 -1.14
CA ASP A 165 -13.71 5.58 -1.57
C ASP A 165 -12.68 6.70 -1.38
N THR A 166 -12.36 7.40 -2.48
CA THR A 166 -11.63 8.66 -2.40
C THR A 166 -12.34 9.53 -1.38
N PRO A 167 -11.68 10.01 -0.30
CA PRO A 167 -12.32 10.93 0.62
C PRO A 167 -12.88 12.07 -0.22
N LYS A 168 -14.18 12.32 -0.10
CA LYS A 168 -14.80 13.46 -0.75
C LYS A 168 -14.03 14.70 -0.29
N PRO A 169 -13.80 15.69 -1.15
CA PRO A 169 -13.08 16.91 -0.77
C PRO A 169 -13.73 17.68 0.41
N ALA A 170 -14.95 17.29 0.82
CA ALA A 170 -15.61 17.79 2.03
C ALA A 170 -14.97 17.31 3.36
N ASP A 171 -14.34 16.13 3.41
CA ASP A 171 -13.75 15.59 4.66
C ASP A 171 -12.33 16.13 4.93
N LEU A 172 -11.72 16.81 3.95
CA LEU A 172 -10.40 17.44 4.10
C LEU A 172 -10.46 18.87 4.64
N GLU A 173 -11.64 19.51 4.67
CA GLU A 173 -11.80 20.84 5.25
C GLU A 173 -11.79 20.82 6.79
N ASP A 174 -12.22 19.71 7.40
CA ASP A 174 -12.33 19.61 8.87
C ASP A 174 -10.98 19.39 9.59
N SER A 175 -9.92 19.13 8.82
CA SER A 175 -8.53 19.04 9.34
C SER A 175 -7.71 20.33 9.10
N GLY A 176 -8.35 21.38 8.58
CA GLY A 176 -7.71 22.64 8.17
C GLY A 176 -7.31 23.60 9.29
N THR A 177 -7.53 23.28 10.56
CA THR A 177 -7.35 24.24 11.68
C THR A 177 -5.96 24.26 12.32
N HIS A 178 -5.00 23.43 11.89
CA HIS A 178 -3.67 23.37 12.54
C HIS A 178 -2.45 23.78 11.71
N TYR A 179 -2.59 24.31 10.50
CA TYR A 179 -1.44 24.77 9.69
C TYR A 179 -1.48 26.25 9.28
N GLN A 180 -2.30 27.07 9.91
CA GLN A 180 -2.33 28.51 9.65
C GLN A 180 -1.36 29.29 10.55
N GLN A 181 -0.05 29.00 10.47
CA GLN A 181 0.97 29.95 10.91
C GLN A 181 2.35 29.66 10.32
N LEU A 182 2.53 29.93 9.03
CA LEU A 182 3.85 30.31 8.50
C LEU A 182 3.67 31.31 7.36
N VAL A 183 3.96 32.56 7.71
CA VAL A 183 4.14 33.71 6.82
C VAL A 183 5.16 33.37 5.73
N PRO A 184 4.91 33.66 4.43
CA PRO A 184 5.93 33.50 3.40
C PRO A 184 6.85 34.75 3.35
N PRO A 185 8.19 34.60 3.36
CA PRO A 185 9.10 35.65 2.95
C PRO A 185 9.18 35.78 1.41
N PRO A 186 9.58 36.95 0.89
CA PRO A 186 9.44 37.32 -0.51
C PRO A 186 10.53 36.73 -1.42
N GLU A 187 10.18 36.60 -2.70
CA GLU A 187 11.03 36.72 -3.88
C GLU A 187 12.39 35.99 -3.87
N PHE A 188 12.39 34.80 -4.48
CA PHE A 188 13.55 34.38 -5.27
C PHE A 188 13.09 34.10 -6.69
N GLU A 189 13.42 35.04 -7.57
CA GLU A 189 13.62 34.77 -8.99
C GLU A 189 14.62 33.61 -9.13
N VAL A 190 14.16 32.50 -9.69
CA VAL A 190 15.07 31.50 -10.26
C VAL A 190 14.73 31.37 -11.72
N ILE A 191 15.33 32.27 -12.49
CA ILE A 191 15.69 32.02 -13.87
C ILE A 191 16.59 30.78 -13.86
N GLN A 192 16.06 29.63 -14.29
CA GLN A 192 16.89 28.52 -14.75
C GLN A 192 16.54 28.23 -16.20
N HIS A 193 17.16 29.00 -17.08
CA HIS A 193 17.53 28.52 -18.40
C HIS A 193 18.72 27.57 -18.26
N GLY A 194 18.61 26.38 -18.86
CA GLY A 194 19.73 25.53 -19.23
C GLY A 194 20.02 24.35 -18.30
N ALA A 195 19.42 23.19 -18.60
CA ALA A 195 20.06 21.87 -18.47
C ALA A 195 19.10 20.76 -18.98
N THR A 196 18.75 20.78 -20.27
CA THR A 196 18.13 19.62 -20.92
C THR A 196 19.22 18.66 -21.40
N THR A 197 19.94 18.05 -20.46
CA THR A 197 20.85 16.94 -20.78
C THR A 197 20.82 15.95 -19.62
N GLY A 198 20.00 14.92 -19.75
CA GLY A 198 20.06 13.73 -18.88
C GLY A 198 18.77 13.32 -18.16
N LEU A 199 17.64 14.00 -18.37
CA LEU A 199 16.37 13.52 -17.80
C LEU A 199 15.91 12.28 -18.58
N THR A 200 15.67 11.21 -17.84
CA THR A 200 15.06 9.98 -18.40
C THR A 200 13.68 10.30 -18.95
N VAL A 201 13.23 9.58 -19.98
CA VAL A 201 11.91 9.82 -20.63
C VAL A 201 10.78 9.82 -19.60
N GLU A 202 10.91 9.01 -18.55
CA GLU A 202 9.96 8.92 -17.43
C GLU A 202 9.90 10.21 -16.59
N GLU A 203 11.03 10.89 -16.37
CA GLU A 203 11.07 12.18 -15.66
C GLU A 203 10.48 13.31 -16.50
N LEU A 204 10.68 13.27 -17.83
CA LEU A 204 10.03 14.20 -18.75
C LEU A 204 8.51 13.98 -18.78
N MET A 205 8.06 12.73 -18.81
CA MET A 205 6.65 12.38 -18.71
C MET A 205 6.05 12.86 -17.40
N HIS A 206 6.70 12.64 -16.27
CA HIS A 206 6.19 13.11 -14.98
C HIS A 206 6.11 14.64 -14.90
N ASN A 207 7.09 15.35 -15.48
CA ASN A 207 7.05 16.80 -15.56
C ASN A 207 5.93 17.30 -16.47
N LEU A 208 5.65 16.61 -17.58
CA LEU A 208 4.51 16.90 -18.45
C LEU A 208 3.19 16.60 -17.75
N GLU A 209 3.04 15.47 -17.07
CA GLU A 209 1.86 15.14 -16.27
C GLU A 209 1.59 16.23 -15.23
N LYS A 210 2.63 16.67 -14.52
CA LYS A 210 2.53 17.75 -13.54
C LYS A 210 2.12 19.07 -14.19
N ALA A 211 2.66 19.40 -15.37
CA ALA A 211 2.29 20.59 -16.13
C ALA A 211 0.84 20.53 -16.62
N VAL A 212 0.39 19.37 -17.12
CA VAL A 212 -0.99 19.15 -17.58
C VAL A 212 -1.97 19.25 -16.42
N ILE A 213 -1.65 18.69 -15.25
CA ILE A 213 -2.49 18.79 -14.06
C ILE A 213 -2.59 20.26 -13.61
N ARG A 214 -1.49 21.00 -13.62
CA ARG A 214 -1.49 22.45 -13.29
C ARG A 214 -2.32 23.25 -14.28
N ALA A 215 -2.16 23.01 -15.57
CA ALA A 215 -2.92 23.68 -16.62
C ALA A 215 -4.42 23.37 -16.51
N LYS A 216 -4.78 22.10 -16.28
CA LYS A 216 -6.17 21.68 -16.05
C LYS A 216 -6.75 22.37 -14.82
N ALA A 217 -6.02 22.42 -13.71
CA ALA A 217 -6.45 23.10 -12.50
C ALA A 217 -6.59 24.64 -12.68
N GLN A 218 -5.79 25.26 -13.56
CA GLN A 218 -5.95 26.66 -13.93
C GLN A 218 -7.21 26.87 -14.78
N LEU A 219 -7.42 26.00 -15.77
CA LEU A 219 -8.59 26.05 -16.65
C LEU A 219 -9.91 25.84 -15.90
N GLU A 220 -9.97 24.89 -14.96
CA GLU A 220 -11.19 24.70 -14.14
C GLU A 220 -11.46 25.92 -13.24
N ARG A 221 -10.41 26.59 -12.73
CA ARG A 221 -10.56 27.85 -11.98
C ARG A 221 -11.08 28.98 -12.88
N GLU A 222 -10.53 29.14 -14.08
CA GLU A 222 -10.99 30.16 -15.03
C GLU A 222 -12.41 29.90 -15.52
N LYS A 223 -12.79 28.62 -15.73
CA LYS A 223 -14.17 28.24 -16.04
C LYS A 223 -15.11 28.56 -14.90
N GLY A 224 -14.75 28.24 -13.65
CA GLY A 224 -15.55 28.60 -12.48
C GLY A 224 -15.76 30.11 -12.38
N LEU A 225 -14.70 30.92 -12.58
CA LEU A 225 -14.82 32.38 -12.62
C LEU A 225 -15.69 32.86 -13.78
N LEU A 226 -15.62 32.22 -14.95
CA LEU A 226 -16.50 32.54 -16.08
C LEU A 226 -17.96 32.20 -15.78
N GLU A 227 -18.23 31.06 -15.16
CA GLU A 227 -19.56 30.62 -14.76
C GLU A 227 -20.12 31.55 -13.67
N GLU A 228 -19.30 31.99 -12.72
CA GLU A 228 -19.68 33.00 -11.72
C GLU A 228 -20.00 34.35 -12.37
N LEU A 229 -19.18 34.81 -13.34
CA LEU A 229 -19.44 36.04 -14.08
C LEU A 229 -20.68 35.91 -14.98
N GLN A 230 -20.93 34.73 -15.56
CA GLN A 230 -22.13 34.44 -16.35
C GLN A 230 -23.38 34.32 -15.47
N ALA A 231 -23.27 33.78 -14.25
CA ALA A 231 -24.35 33.73 -13.28
C ALA A 231 -24.67 35.12 -12.72
N GLN A 232 -23.65 35.97 -12.52
CA GLN A 232 -23.83 37.39 -12.22
C GLN A 232 -24.42 38.15 -13.42
N GLN A 233 -24.19 37.67 -14.65
CA GLN A 233 -24.83 38.12 -15.88
C GLN A 233 -26.06 37.27 -16.24
N MET A 234 -26.97 37.02 -15.29
CA MET A 234 -28.34 36.65 -15.65
C MET A 234 -28.99 37.78 -16.46
N PRO A 235 -29.85 37.48 -17.45
CA PRO A 235 -30.22 38.42 -18.49
C PRO A 235 -31.11 39.51 -17.90
N VAL A 236 -30.50 40.62 -17.50
CA VAL A 236 -31.21 41.89 -17.38
C VAL A 236 -31.72 42.18 -18.79
N GLY A 237 -33.00 41.90 -18.99
CA GLY A 237 -33.69 42.06 -20.26
C GLY A 237 -33.34 43.41 -20.85
N ALA A 238 -32.96 43.39 -22.13
CA ALA A 238 -32.65 44.51 -23.01
C ALA A 238 -33.06 45.88 -22.45
N GLN A 239 -32.27 46.43 -21.52
CA GLN A 239 -32.29 47.87 -21.30
C GLN A 239 -31.45 48.44 -22.41
N ASP A 240 -32.01 49.40 -23.14
CA ASP A 240 -31.40 50.06 -24.27
C ASP A 240 -30.05 50.67 -23.87
N ILE A 241 -28.99 49.89 -24.01
CA ILE A 241 -27.61 50.35 -23.84
C ILE A 241 -27.42 51.47 -24.87
N PRO A 242 -27.08 52.70 -24.45
CA PRO A 242 -27.00 53.83 -25.37
C PRO A 242 -26.05 53.49 -26.52
N ARG A 243 -26.46 53.79 -27.77
CA ARG A 243 -25.72 53.41 -28.99
C ARG A 243 -24.24 53.82 -28.95
N ALA A 244 -23.92 54.92 -28.25
CA ALA A 244 -22.55 55.37 -28.01
C ALA A 244 -21.73 54.39 -27.15
N VAL A 245 -22.31 53.84 -26.08
CA VAL A 245 -21.66 52.81 -25.23
C VAL A 245 -21.52 51.50 -25.98
N LYS A 246 -22.53 51.12 -26.79
CA LYS A 246 -22.42 49.96 -27.68
C LYS A 246 -21.32 50.15 -28.74
N GLY A 247 -21.21 51.35 -29.32
CA GLY A 247 -20.14 51.71 -30.26
C GLY A 247 -18.76 51.65 -29.63
N MET A 248 -18.60 52.20 -28.42
CA MET A 248 -17.35 52.15 -27.66
C MET A 248 -16.98 50.73 -27.24
N ALA A 249 -17.95 49.93 -26.80
CA ALA A 249 -17.74 48.52 -26.46
C ALA A 249 -17.32 47.71 -27.70
N LEU A 250 -17.99 47.90 -28.83
CA LEU A 250 -17.62 47.26 -30.10
C LEU A 250 -16.25 47.72 -30.63
N GLN A 251 -15.91 48.99 -30.43
CA GLN A 251 -14.60 49.51 -30.80
C GLN A 251 -13.52 48.95 -29.87
N ARG A 252 -13.81 48.76 -28.58
CA ARG A 252 -12.89 48.12 -27.63
C ARG A 252 -12.73 46.63 -27.92
N THR A 253 -13.81 45.90 -28.21
CA THR A 253 -13.71 44.48 -28.62
C THR A 253 -13.01 44.34 -29.97
N ARG A 254 -13.25 45.25 -30.93
CA ARG A 254 -12.48 45.30 -32.17
C ARG A 254 -10.99 45.51 -31.88
N ASN A 255 -10.63 46.50 -31.07
CA ASN A 255 -9.23 46.78 -30.75
C ASN A 255 -8.58 45.61 -30.01
N GLU A 256 -9.31 44.95 -29.11
CA GLU A 256 -8.86 43.73 -28.43
C GLU A 256 -8.66 42.56 -29.38
N LEU A 257 -9.59 42.33 -30.31
CA LEU A 257 -9.46 41.29 -31.32
C LEU A 257 -8.32 41.59 -32.29
N VAL A 258 -8.15 42.85 -32.70
CA VAL A 258 -7.00 43.28 -33.52
C VAL A 258 -5.70 43.05 -32.76
N ARG A 259 -5.62 43.45 -31.49
CA ARG A 259 -4.46 43.19 -30.63
C ARG A 259 -4.18 41.70 -30.47
N TRP A 260 -5.20 40.89 -30.26
CA TRP A 260 -5.06 39.43 -30.16
C TRP A 260 -4.60 38.81 -31.48
N VAL A 261 -5.14 39.25 -32.61
CA VAL A 261 -4.70 38.80 -33.93
C VAL A 261 -3.26 39.23 -34.19
N GLU A 262 -2.89 40.46 -33.87
CA GLU A 262 -1.52 40.96 -33.99
C GLU A 262 -0.57 40.17 -33.08
N GLU A 263 -0.94 39.91 -31.83
CA GLU A 263 -0.16 39.09 -30.89
C GLU A 263 -0.02 37.65 -31.38
N LYS A 264 -1.09 37.05 -31.94
CA LYS A 264 -1.04 35.71 -32.53
C LYS A 264 -0.25 35.66 -33.82
N LEU A 265 -0.29 36.69 -34.66
CA LEU A 265 0.54 36.79 -35.87
C LEU A 265 2.01 37.04 -35.54
N VAL A 266 2.31 37.83 -34.50
CA VAL A 266 3.68 38.02 -33.98
C VAL A 266 4.20 36.74 -33.33
N SER A 267 3.35 36.03 -32.58
CA SER A 267 3.71 34.73 -31.98
C SER A 267 3.93 33.67 -33.05
N ALA A 268 3.06 33.59 -34.07
CA ALA A 268 3.23 32.69 -35.21
C ALA A 268 4.48 33.03 -36.02
N GLY A 269 4.74 34.32 -36.28
CA GLY A 269 5.95 34.78 -36.98
C GLY A 269 7.25 34.49 -36.21
N ASN A 270 7.19 34.37 -34.88
CA ASN A 270 8.32 33.98 -34.04
C ASN A 270 8.43 32.45 -33.84
N ASP A 271 7.35 31.67 -34.01
CA ASP A 271 7.32 30.20 -33.90
C ASP A 271 7.72 29.47 -35.19
N GLU A 272 7.63 30.11 -36.37
CA GLU A 272 8.11 29.55 -37.65
C GLU A 272 9.63 29.31 -37.69
N ASN A 273 10.39 29.79 -36.69
CA ASN A 273 11.82 29.49 -36.55
C ASN A 273 12.15 28.49 -35.43
N ARG A 274 11.13 27.91 -34.76
CA ARG A 274 11.32 26.87 -33.71
C ARG A 274 10.41 25.66 -33.85
N VAL A 275 9.41 25.69 -34.72
CA VAL A 275 8.58 24.52 -35.01
C VAL A 275 8.77 24.15 -36.47
N ALA A 276 9.91 23.49 -36.74
CA ALA A 276 9.90 22.48 -37.77
C ALA A 276 8.82 21.48 -37.36
N SER A 277 7.64 21.62 -37.97
CA SER A 277 6.57 20.65 -37.94
C SER A 277 7.17 19.30 -38.30
N GLN A 278 7.46 18.50 -37.29
CA GLN A 278 7.63 17.07 -37.45
C GLN A 278 6.22 16.52 -37.66
N ASP A 279 5.75 16.70 -38.90
CA ASP A 279 4.68 15.88 -39.46
C ASP A 279 5.11 14.43 -39.19
N PHE A 280 4.43 13.77 -38.26
CA PHE A 280 4.47 12.31 -38.18
C PHE A 280 3.98 11.82 -39.54
N ARG A 281 4.92 11.35 -40.37
CA ARG A 281 4.63 10.86 -41.72
C ARG A 281 3.53 9.82 -41.62
N SER A 282 2.48 10.01 -42.40
CA SER A 282 1.42 9.02 -42.62
C SER A 282 1.98 7.63 -43.01
N GLU A 283 3.18 7.59 -43.60
CA GLU A 283 3.92 6.37 -43.93
C GLU A 283 4.24 5.50 -42.68
N ASP A 284 4.60 6.11 -41.54
CA ASP A 284 4.99 5.37 -40.32
C ASP A 284 3.78 4.66 -39.66
N MET A 285 2.59 5.25 -39.80
CA MET A 285 1.33 4.66 -39.33
C MET A 285 0.91 3.46 -40.18
N ASP A 286 1.04 3.56 -41.51
CA ASP A 286 0.72 2.46 -42.43
C ASP A 286 1.71 1.30 -42.27
N GLU A 287 3.00 1.57 -42.03
CA GLU A 287 4.00 0.55 -41.72
C GLU A 287 3.70 -0.16 -40.40
N SER A 288 3.31 0.58 -39.36
CA SER A 288 2.90 0.01 -38.07
C SER A 288 1.69 -0.92 -38.19
N VAL A 289 0.69 -0.54 -38.99
CA VAL A 289 -0.50 -1.39 -39.26
C VAL A 289 -0.11 -2.66 -40.02
N ARG A 290 0.81 -2.57 -40.99
CA ARG A 290 1.32 -3.74 -41.72
C ARG A 290 2.08 -4.69 -40.81
N LEU A 291 3.00 -4.16 -39.99
CA LEU A 291 3.75 -4.94 -39.01
C LEU A 291 2.81 -5.62 -37.99
N LEU A 292 1.76 -4.94 -37.54
CA LEU A 292 0.77 -5.53 -36.65
C LEU A 292 -0.01 -6.67 -37.33
N GLY A 293 -0.35 -6.51 -38.61
CA GLY A 293 -0.97 -7.54 -39.44
C GLY A 293 -0.10 -8.79 -39.58
N GLU A 294 1.20 -8.61 -39.83
CA GLU A 294 2.18 -9.70 -39.91
C GLU A 294 2.34 -10.43 -38.58
N LYS A 295 2.41 -9.69 -37.46
CA LYS A 295 2.47 -10.28 -36.11
C LYS A 295 1.21 -11.08 -35.79
N LYS A 296 0.03 -10.57 -36.16
CA LYS A 296 -1.23 -11.30 -35.98
C LYS A 296 -1.27 -12.59 -36.81
N ALA A 297 -0.77 -12.56 -38.06
CA ALA A 297 -0.65 -13.75 -38.89
C ALA A 297 0.35 -14.77 -38.30
N GLN A 298 1.47 -14.30 -37.76
CA GLN A 298 2.46 -15.14 -37.08
C GLN A 298 1.87 -15.83 -35.84
N ILE A 299 1.11 -15.10 -35.02
CA ILE A 299 0.42 -15.65 -33.86
C ILE A 299 -0.63 -16.69 -34.29
N ALA A 300 -1.39 -16.43 -35.36
CA ALA A 300 -2.36 -17.39 -35.87
C ALA A 300 -1.68 -18.69 -36.34
N GLN A 301 -0.55 -18.61 -37.04
CA GLN A 301 0.24 -19.78 -37.46
C GLN A 301 0.84 -20.54 -36.27
N GLN A 302 1.32 -19.84 -35.24
CA GLN A 302 1.79 -20.47 -34.01
C GLN A 302 0.64 -21.17 -33.26
N TYR A 303 -0.55 -20.59 -33.29
CA TYR A 303 -1.72 -21.19 -32.66
C TYR A 303 -2.22 -22.44 -33.42
N THR A 304 -2.20 -22.44 -34.76
CA THR A 304 -2.57 -23.62 -35.54
C THR A 304 -1.57 -24.76 -35.33
N THR A 305 -0.27 -24.46 -35.37
CA THR A 305 0.78 -25.46 -35.09
C THR A 305 0.68 -26.03 -33.67
N TYR A 306 0.39 -25.18 -32.67
CA TYR A 306 0.10 -25.62 -31.30
C TYR A 306 -1.14 -26.53 -31.24
N ALA A 307 -2.24 -26.16 -31.89
CA ALA A 307 -3.46 -26.95 -31.92
C ALA A 307 -3.24 -28.31 -32.58
N ASP A 308 -2.47 -28.36 -33.67
CA ASP A 308 -2.12 -29.60 -34.36
C ASP A 308 -1.18 -30.49 -33.52
N ALA A 309 -0.21 -29.90 -32.82
CA ALA A 309 0.63 -30.63 -31.87
C ALA A 309 -0.21 -31.25 -30.74
N ARG A 310 -1.18 -30.49 -30.21
CA ARG A 310 -2.11 -30.97 -29.17
C ARG A 310 -3.01 -32.09 -29.68
N LYS A 311 -3.53 -31.99 -30.91
CA LYS A 311 -4.29 -33.08 -31.55
C LYS A 311 -3.43 -34.34 -31.69
N ARG A 312 -2.20 -34.22 -32.19
CA ARG A 312 -1.27 -35.37 -32.31
C ARG A 312 -0.98 -36.01 -30.96
N LEU A 313 -0.83 -35.22 -29.89
CA LEU A 313 -0.64 -35.75 -28.54
C LEU A 313 -1.88 -36.51 -28.07
N LEU A 314 -3.07 -35.94 -28.26
CA LEU A 314 -4.33 -36.61 -27.91
C LEU A 314 -4.56 -37.89 -28.74
N ASP A 315 -4.16 -37.91 -30.01
CA ASP A 315 -4.20 -39.10 -30.86
C ASP A 315 -3.20 -40.17 -30.40
N ALA A 316 -2.00 -39.78 -29.98
CA ALA A 316 -1.02 -40.69 -29.41
C ALA A 316 -1.49 -41.25 -28.06
N ALA A 317 -2.07 -40.40 -27.21
CA ALA A 317 -2.64 -40.81 -25.92
C ALA A 317 -3.86 -41.71 -26.12
N SER A 318 -4.73 -41.43 -27.09
CA SER A 318 -5.89 -42.28 -27.38
C SER A 318 -5.45 -43.64 -27.92
N ARG A 319 -4.42 -43.71 -28.78
CA ARG A 319 -3.81 -44.97 -29.23
C ARG A 319 -3.17 -45.75 -28.08
N ALA A 320 -2.50 -45.07 -27.15
CA ALA A 320 -1.90 -45.70 -25.97
C ALA A 320 -2.96 -46.21 -24.96
N CYS A 321 -4.13 -45.58 -24.92
CA CYS A 321 -5.25 -45.95 -24.06
C CYS A 321 -6.26 -46.92 -24.73
N GLN A 322 -6.04 -47.33 -25.99
CA GLN A 322 -6.88 -48.36 -26.60
C GLN A 322 -6.56 -49.71 -25.93
N PRO A 323 -7.58 -50.43 -25.43
CA PRO A 323 -7.38 -51.74 -24.82
C PRO A 323 -6.86 -52.71 -25.89
N VAL A 324 -5.71 -53.33 -25.61
CA VAL A 324 -5.17 -54.41 -26.42
C VAL A 324 -6.18 -55.57 -26.39
N THR A 325 -7.01 -55.66 -27.43
CA THR A 325 -7.81 -56.85 -27.70
C THR A 325 -6.85 -57.98 -28.05
N LEU A 326 -6.46 -58.76 -27.04
CA LEU A 326 -5.79 -60.04 -27.19
C LEU A 326 -6.69 -60.95 -28.04
N PRO A 327 -6.27 -61.43 -29.22
CA PRO A 327 -7.02 -62.48 -29.90
C PRO A 327 -6.96 -63.74 -29.05
N ALA A 328 -8.13 -64.23 -28.65
CA ALA A 328 -8.31 -65.52 -28.01
C ALA A 328 -7.83 -66.64 -28.96
N GLY A 329 -6.66 -67.20 -28.66
CA GLY A 329 -6.10 -68.35 -29.35
C GLY A 329 -5.33 -69.23 -28.38
N LYS A 330 -5.88 -70.43 -28.14
CA LYS A 330 -5.38 -71.56 -27.33
C LYS A 330 -3.86 -71.66 -27.16
N PRO A 331 -3.37 -72.16 -26.00
CA PRO A 331 -1.96 -72.48 -25.83
C PRO A 331 -1.66 -73.84 -26.48
N PRO A 332 -0.53 -73.99 -27.18
CA PRO A 332 0.11 -75.28 -27.27
C PRO A 332 1.53 -75.24 -26.68
N SER A 333 1.70 -76.17 -25.74
CA SER A 333 2.93 -76.86 -25.37
C SER A 333 4.03 -76.82 -26.44
N ARG A 334 5.24 -76.42 -26.03
CA ARG A 334 6.51 -76.86 -26.65
C ARG A 334 6.63 -78.40 -26.44
N PRO A 335 7.39 -79.20 -27.22
CA PRO A 335 8.53 -78.76 -28.02
C PRO A 335 8.86 -79.46 -29.36
N THR A 336 9.84 -78.85 -30.05
CA THR A 336 10.76 -79.40 -31.05
C THR A 336 10.21 -79.71 -32.45
N SER A 337 10.58 -78.89 -33.44
CA SER A 337 11.03 -79.32 -34.77
C SER A 337 11.60 -78.13 -35.54
N LEU A 338 12.81 -78.29 -36.10
CA LEU A 338 13.26 -77.52 -37.26
C LEU A 338 12.15 -77.55 -38.33
N VAL A 339 11.78 -76.40 -38.90
CA VAL A 339 11.67 -76.18 -40.36
C VAL A 339 11.72 -74.67 -40.61
N GLN A 340 12.57 -74.33 -41.55
CA GLN A 340 12.90 -73.05 -42.14
C GLN A 340 11.68 -72.36 -42.76
N GLY A 341 11.38 -71.15 -42.31
CA GLY A 341 10.36 -70.26 -42.86
C GLY A 341 10.91 -68.84 -42.94
N LYS A 342 11.44 -68.50 -44.10
CA LYS A 342 11.91 -67.17 -44.52
C LYS A 342 10.76 -66.16 -44.37
N ASN A 343 10.90 -65.18 -43.47
CA ASN A 343 10.34 -63.82 -43.58
C ASN A 343 10.88 -62.93 -42.45
N ALA A 344 11.37 -61.75 -42.85
CA ALA A 344 11.68 -60.55 -42.07
C ALA A 344 12.47 -60.74 -40.75
N SER A 345 13.78 -60.58 -40.86
CA SER A 345 14.66 -60.23 -39.75
C SER A 345 14.27 -58.83 -39.22
N GLU A 346 13.31 -58.77 -38.31
CA GLU A 346 13.32 -57.71 -37.30
C GLU A 346 14.35 -58.15 -36.26
N GLU A 347 15.57 -57.64 -36.41
CA GLU A 347 16.52 -57.55 -35.31
C GLU A 347 15.83 -56.75 -34.21
N THR A 348 15.21 -57.44 -33.25
CA THR A 348 15.16 -56.91 -31.88
C THR A 348 16.61 -56.68 -31.49
N GLN A 349 17.09 -55.46 -31.72
CA GLN A 349 18.35 -54.98 -31.18
C GLN A 349 18.28 -55.31 -29.69
N ALA A 350 19.09 -56.28 -29.27
CA ALA A 350 19.27 -56.59 -27.87
C ALA A 350 19.64 -55.25 -27.22
N LEU A 351 18.76 -54.71 -26.37
CA LEU A 351 19.06 -53.50 -25.62
C LEU A 351 20.42 -53.73 -24.99
N ASP A 352 21.37 -52.85 -25.30
CA ASP A 352 22.70 -52.93 -24.76
C ASP A 352 22.59 -52.94 -23.24
N ALA A 353 22.80 -54.11 -22.64
CA ALA A 353 22.60 -54.34 -21.22
C ALA A 353 23.52 -53.42 -20.40
N LEU A 354 24.65 -53.01 -20.99
CA LEU A 354 25.54 -52.01 -20.41
C LEU A 354 24.92 -50.62 -20.43
N GLY A 355 24.36 -50.19 -21.57
CA GLY A 355 23.64 -48.91 -21.72
C GLY A 355 22.40 -48.77 -20.81
N VAL A 356 21.70 -49.86 -20.53
CA VAL A 356 20.60 -49.87 -19.56
C VAL A 356 21.13 -49.72 -18.13
N LEU A 357 22.27 -50.35 -17.82
CA LEU A 357 22.89 -50.25 -16.50
C LEU A 357 23.42 -48.83 -16.23
N THR A 358 24.03 -48.19 -17.23
CA THR A 358 24.52 -46.81 -17.12
C THR A 358 23.36 -45.81 -17.01
N PHE A 359 22.27 -45.98 -17.76
CA PHE A 359 21.07 -45.16 -17.59
C PHE A 359 20.47 -45.31 -16.19
N ALA A 360 20.45 -46.53 -15.64
CA ALA A 360 19.98 -46.79 -14.30
C ALA A 360 20.85 -46.12 -13.23
N SER A 361 22.19 -46.17 -13.37
CA SER A 361 23.12 -45.54 -12.43
C SER A 361 23.12 -44.01 -12.52
N ASP A 362 23.07 -43.48 -13.73
CA ASP A 362 23.33 -42.05 -13.98
C ASP A 362 22.05 -41.21 -13.92
N VAL A 363 20.89 -41.80 -14.20
CA VAL A 363 19.61 -41.07 -14.25
C VAL A 363 18.64 -41.58 -13.19
N LEU A 364 18.34 -42.88 -13.16
CA LEU A 364 17.28 -43.41 -12.27
C LEU A 364 17.68 -43.38 -10.80
N GLN A 365 18.92 -43.73 -10.46
CA GLN A 365 19.40 -43.74 -9.08
C GLN A 365 19.46 -42.34 -8.44
N PRO A 366 20.01 -41.29 -9.08
CA PRO A 366 19.93 -39.94 -8.54
C PRO A 366 18.50 -39.39 -8.50
N LEU A 367 17.65 -39.72 -9.47
CA LEU A 367 16.23 -39.35 -9.45
C LEU A 367 15.49 -40.00 -8.27
N ALA A 368 15.73 -41.29 -8.00
CA ALA A 368 15.14 -41.96 -6.85
C ALA A 368 15.63 -41.37 -5.52
N ARG A 369 16.90 -40.94 -5.44
CA ARG A 369 17.44 -40.22 -4.28
C ARG A 369 16.80 -38.85 -4.10
N SER A 370 16.62 -38.08 -5.16
CA SER A 370 15.97 -36.77 -5.09
C SER A 370 14.49 -36.89 -4.71
N GLN A 371 13.78 -37.88 -5.25
CA GLN A 371 12.40 -38.18 -4.85
C GLN A 371 12.30 -38.57 -3.37
N ARG A 372 13.21 -39.41 -2.86
CA ARG A 372 13.26 -39.72 -1.41
C ARG A 372 13.54 -38.48 -0.57
N ALA A 373 14.49 -37.64 -0.97
CA ALA A 373 14.79 -36.40 -0.26
C ALA A 373 13.59 -35.44 -0.25
N LEU A 374 12.90 -35.27 -1.38
CA LEU A 374 11.68 -34.46 -1.49
C LEU A 374 10.53 -35.04 -0.66
N ALA A 375 10.36 -36.36 -0.64
CA ALA A 375 9.37 -37.01 0.21
C ALA A 375 9.66 -36.75 1.70
N LEU A 376 10.92 -36.90 2.15
CA LEU A 376 11.32 -36.59 3.52
C LEU A 376 11.07 -35.12 3.88
N GLN A 377 11.42 -34.18 2.98
CA GLN A 377 11.13 -32.76 3.17
C GLN A 377 9.63 -32.50 3.27
N LYS A 378 8.82 -33.14 2.41
CA LYS A 378 7.36 -33.03 2.47
C LYS A 378 6.81 -33.51 3.81
N PHE A 379 7.28 -34.66 4.30
CA PHE A 379 6.85 -35.20 5.61
C PHE A 379 7.27 -34.30 6.77
N TYR A 380 8.49 -33.75 6.73
CA TYR A 380 8.98 -32.80 7.73
C TYR A 380 8.12 -31.53 7.74
N LEU A 381 7.87 -30.92 6.58
CA LEU A 381 7.07 -29.71 6.45
C LEU A 381 5.61 -29.96 6.83
N SER A 382 5.02 -31.10 6.44
CA SER A 382 3.66 -31.44 6.85
C SER A 382 3.56 -31.67 8.35
N GLY A 383 4.58 -32.29 8.96
CA GLY A 383 4.63 -32.50 10.41
C GLY A 383 4.80 -31.19 11.18
N MET A 384 5.63 -30.27 10.68
CA MET A 384 5.78 -28.93 11.25
C MET A 384 4.48 -28.13 11.12
N LEU A 385 3.84 -28.16 9.94
CA LEU A 385 2.57 -27.48 9.69
C LEU A 385 1.44 -28.05 10.55
N ALA A 386 1.38 -29.37 10.77
CA ALA A 386 0.41 -29.98 11.68
C ALA A 386 0.64 -29.53 13.13
N LYS A 387 1.90 -29.49 13.59
CA LYS A 387 2.24 -28.97 14.92
C LYS A 387 1.83 -27.51 15.09
N GLU A 388 2.09 -26.67 14.09
CA GLU A 388 1.68 -25.26 14.10
C GLU A 388 0.15 -25.09 14.05
N LYS A 389 -0.57 -25.97 13.33
CA LYS A 389 -2.03 -26.00 13.37
C LYS A 389 -2.56 -26.37 14.76
N ASP A 390 -1.95 -27.35 15.41
CA ASP A 390 -2.36 -27.77 16.75
C ASP A 390 -1.98 -26.75 17.83
N THR A 391 -0.87 -26.02 17.70
CA THR A 391 -0.51 -24.91 18.61
C THR A 391 -1.49 -23.75 18.46
N THR A 392 -1.80 -23.35 17.22
CA THR A 392 -2.75 -22.26 16.95
C THR A 392 -4.16 -22.62 17.39
N LEU A 393 -4.64 -23.85 17.15
CA LEU A 393 -5.93 -24.32 17.69
C LEU A 393 -5.98 -24.29 19.22
N ARG A 394 -4.89 -24.67 19.90
CA ARG A 394 -4.81 -24.59 21.37
C ARG A 394 -4.84 -23.15 21.88
N ILE A 395 -4.12 -22.24 21.23
CA ILE A 395 -4.13 -20.82 21.60
C ILE A 395 -5.53 -20.23 21.38
N LEU A 396 -6.15 -20.49 20.24
CA LEU A 396 -7.47 -19.95 19.94
C LEU A 396 -8.59 -20.55 20.78
N SER A 397 -8.50 -21.84 21.15
CA SER A 397 -9.45 -22.43 22.11
C SER A 397 -9.27 -21.85 23.50
N ARG A 398 -8.03 -21.62 23.96
CA ARG A 398 -7.78 -20.89 25.20
C ARG A 398 -8.33 -19.47 25.15
N LEU A 399 -8.08 -18.73 24.06
CA LEU A 399 -8.64 -17.39 23.87
C LEU A 399 -10.16 -17.40 23.87
N ARG A 400 -10.79 -18.42 23.27
CA ARG A 400 -12.24 -18.59 23.32
C ARG A 400 -12.73 -18.77 24.76
N ASP A 401 -12.03 -19.58 25.54
CA ASP A 401 -12.44 -19.85 26.92
C ASP A 401 -12.19 -18.62 27.83
N GLU A 402 -11.21 -17.77 27.49
CA GLU A 402 -10.94 -16.46 28.14
C GLU A 402 -11.88 -15.35 27.64
N SER A 403 -12.38 -15.42 26.41
CA SER A 403 -13.30 -14.44 25.83
C SER A 403 -14.75 -14.86 26.02
N HIS A 404 -15.50 -14.11 26.81
CA HIS A 404 -16.95 -14.32 26.93
C HIS A 404 -17.76 -13.89 25.70
N LEU A 405 -17.10 -13.35 24.68
CA LEU A 405 -17.68 -12.85 23.43
C LEU A 405 -18.38 -13.94 22.59
N LEU A 406 -17.79 -15.13 22.46
CA LEU A 406 -18.37 -16.21 21.67
C LEU A 406 -19.64 -16.85 22.30
N PRO A 407 -19.69 -17.06 23.63
CA PRO A 407 -20.92 -17.43 24.32
C PRO A 407 -22.04 -16.39 24.20
N GLU A 408 -21.70 -15.10 24.24
CA GLU A 408 -22.67 -13.99 24.14
C GLU A 408 -23.21 -13.82 22.72
N TYR A 409 -22.37 -14.02 21.70
CA TYR A 409 -22.72 -13.88 20.29
C TYR A 409 -22.45 -15.17 19.49
N PRO A 410 -23.24 -16.24 19.70
CA PRO A 410 -23.04 -17.50 19.01
C PRO A 410 -23.53 -17.43 17.55
N ILE A 411 -22.74 -17.98 16.60
CA ILE A 411 -23.23 -18.22 15.24
C ILE A 411 -24.39 -19.23 15.30
N LEU A 412 -25.62 -18.73 15.09
CA LEU A 412 -26.85 -19.55 15.09
C LEU A 412 -26.79 -20.70 14.08
N ALA A 413 -26.18 -20.47 12.91
CA ALA A 413 -26.02 -21.48 11.85
C ALA A 413 -25.23 -22.73 12.27
N ARG A 414 -24.45 -22.65 13.35
CA ARG A 414 -23.58 -23.74 13.85
C ARG A 414 -24.09 -24.42 15.12
N GLN A 415 -25.17 -23.92 15.71
CA GLN A 415 -25.79 -24.58 16.86
C GLN A 415 -26.37 -25.95 16.44
N PRO A 416 -26.21 -27.00 17.26
CA PRO A 416 -26.66 -28.35 16.92
C PRO A 416 -28.16 -28.41 16.59
N ARG A 417 -28.96 -27.51 17.16
CA ARG A 417 -30.41 -27.40 16.91
C ARG A 417 -30.74 -26.81 15.52
N PHE A 418 -29.88 -25.96 14.98
CA PHE A 418 -30.09 -25.27 13.69
C PHE A 418 -29.31 -25.89 12.53
N LYS A 419 -28.37 -26.81 12.78
CA LYS A 419 -27.66 -27.59 11.75
C LYS A 419 -28.60 -28.30 10.78
N HIS A 420 -29.77 -28.75 11.25
CA HIS A 420 -30.76 -29.42 10.40
C HIS A 420 -31.50 -28.45 9.48
N ALA A 421 -31.77 -27.22 9.92
CA ALA A 421 -32.42 -26.19 9.12
C ALA A 421 -31.48 -25.61 8.06
N THR A 422 -30.22 -25.36 8.42
CA THR A 422 -29.21 -24.87 7.48
C THR A 422 -28.76 -25.93 6.47
N ALA A 423 -28.70 -27.21 6.86
CA ALA A 423 -28.45 -28.31 5.92
C ALA A 423 -29.60 -28.49 4.92
N ALA A 424 -30.85 -28.29 5.33
CA ALA A 424 -32.00 -28.33 4.43
C ALA A 424 -31.97 -27.19 3.40
N LEU A 425 -31.57 -25.98 3.81
CA LEU A 425 -31.41 -24.83 2.92
C LEU A 425 -30.21 -25.00 1.96
N ALA A 426 -29.08 -25.50 2.46
CA ALA A 426 -27.89 -25.78 1.65
C ALA A 426 -28.13 -26.91 0.63
N SER A 427 -29.00 -27.88 0.95
CA SER A 427 -29.38 -28.97 0.03
C SER A 427 -30.09 -28.48 -1.23
N HIS A 428 -30.75 -27.32 -1.21
CA HIS A 428 -31.42 -26.76 -2.38
C HIS A 428 -30.52 -25.88 -3.26
N GLN A 429 -29.32 -25.51 -2.77
CA GLN A 429 -28.34 -24.69 -3.51
C GLN A 429 -27.09 -25.47 -3.94
N ALA A 430 -26.93 -26.72 -3.50
CA ALA A 430 -25.74 -27.52 -3.80
C ALA A 430 -25.87 -28.30 -5.12
N THR A 431 -25.79 -27.60 -6.26
CA THR A 431 -25.24 -28.23 -7.46
C THR A 431 -23.72 -28.08 -7.43
N GLY A 432 -23.01 -29.16 -7.06
CA GLY A 432 -21.70 -29.45 -7.66
C GLY A 432 -20.43 -29.00 -6.93
N THR A 433 -20.39 -28.87 -5.60
CA THR A 433 -19.11 -28.97 -4.87
C THR A 433 -19.31 -29.67 -3.53
N GLU A 434 -18.67 -30.83 -3.36
CA GLU A 434 -18.46 -31.42 -2.04
C GLU A 434 -17.69 -30.40 -1.20
N SER A 435 -18.39 -29.71 -0.30
CA SER A 435 -17.77 -28.80 0.66
C SER A 435 -16.78 -29.61 1.50
N ALA A 436 -15.50 -29.49 1.18
CA ALA A 436 -14.42 -29.93 2.04
C ALA A 436 -14.68 -29.32 3.42
N LYS A 437 -14.78 -30.17 4.45
CA LYS A 437 -14.95 -29.73 5.83
C LYS A 437 -14.01 -28.53 6.06
N PRO A 438 -14.53 -27.34 6.37
CA PRO A 438 -13.67 -26.18 6.56
C PRO A 438 -12.67 -26.51 7.68
N ASP A 439 -11.41 -26.14 7.47
CA ASP A 439 -10.35 -26.34 8.44
C ASP A 439 -10.81 -25.77 9.79
N GLN A 440 -10.61 -26.49 10.89
CA GLN A 440 -11.20 -26.14 12.19
C GLN A 440 -10.79 -24.73 12.64
N LEU A 441 -9.58 -24.32 12.25
CA LEU A 441 -9.06 -22.96 12.45
C LEU A 441 -9.90 -21.89 11.75
N VAL A 442 -10.23 -22.11 10.48
CA VAL A 442 -11.04 -21.18 9.68
C VAL A 442 -12.44 -21.09 10.28
N GLY A 443 -13.01 -22.23 10.67
CA GLY A 443 -14.29 -22.24 11.35
C GLY A 443 -14.29 -21.43 12.64
N LEU A 444 -13.25 -21.55 13.48
CA LEU A 444 -13.20 -20.79 14.71
C LEU A 444 -12.95 -19.29 14.45
N ALA A 445 -12.09 -18.94 13.49
CA ALA A 445 -11.85 -17.54 13.11
C ALA A 445 -13.12 -16.85 12.57
N GLU A 446 -13.90 -17.53 11.73
CA GLU A 446 -15.20 -17.03 11.27
C GLU A 446 -16.18 -16.78 12.42
N ALA A 447 -16.17 -17.67 13.43
CA ALA A 447 -16.98 -17.48 14.65
C ALA A 447 -16.61 -16.22 15.41
N TRP A 448 -15.31 -15.94 15.55
CA TRP A 448 -14.81 -14.73 16.17
C TRP A 448 -15.15 -13.48 15.37
N ALA A 449 -14.99 -13.50 14.05
CA ALA A 449 -15.34 -12.38 13.19
C ALA A 449 -16.85 -12.05 13.28
N SER A 450 -17.70 -13.08 13.20
CA SER A 450 -19.15 -12.88 13.32
C SER A 450 -19.55 -12.36 14.71
N ALA A 451 -18.91 -12.86 15.77
CA ALA A 451 -19.17 -12.42 17.13
C ALA A 451 -18.66 -11.00 17.39
N SER A 452 -17.51 -10.61 16.84
CA SER A 452 -17.00 -9.25 16.96
C SER A 452 -17.87 -8.25 16.20
N ASP A 453 -18.35 -8.63 15.01
CA ASP A 453 -19.25 -7.79 14.23
C ASP A 453 -20.58 -7.61 14.96
N ALA A 454 -21.15 -8.71 15.51
CA ALA A 454 -22.38 -8.66 16.28
C ALA A 454 -22.22 -7.82 17.57
N ALA A 455 -21.11 -7.98 18.30
CA ALA A 455 -20.82 -7.16 19.48
C ALA A 455 -20.71 -5.68 19.10
N GLY A 456 -19.96 -5.36 18.04
CA GLY A 456 -19.83 -4.00 17.54
C GLY A 456 -21.17 -3.37 17.14
N MET A 457 -22.04 -4.12 16.46
CA MET A 457 -23.39 -3.66 16.14
C MET A 457 -24.22 -3.39 17.40
N THR A 458 -24.19 -4.29 18.39
CA THR A 458 -24.96 -4.07 19.62
C THR A 458 -24.43 -2.92 20.47
N GLU A 459 -23.11 -2.71 20.52
CA GLU A 459 -22.52 -1.56 21.19
C GLU A 459 -22.89 -0.26 20.46
N GLN A 460 -22.86 -0.27 19.13
CA GLN A 460 -23.27 0.88 18.32
C GLN A 460 -24.76 1.21 18.52
N GLU A 461 -25.63 0.20 18.54
CA GLU A 461 -27.06 0.37 18.84
C GLU A 461 -27.27 0.90 20.27
N TYR A 462 -26.54 0.38 21.25
CA TYR A 462 -26.62 0.85 22.64
C TYR A 462 -26.16 2.30 22.77
N VAL A 463 -25.03 2.68 22.16
CA VAL A 463 -24.54 4.06 22.15
C VAL A 463 -25.53 4.97 21.42
N GLY A 464 -26.09 4.52 20.30
CA GLY A 464 -27.16 5.23 19.58
C GLY A 464 -28.36 5.52 20.48
N TYR A 465 -28.89 4.50 21.15
CA TYR A 465 -30.01 4.66 22.08
C TYR A 465 -29.69 5.62 23.23
N ARG A 466 -28.48 5.54 23.81
CA ARG A 466 -28.06 6.46 24.88
C ARG A 466 -27.85 7.89 24.40
N LEU A 467 -27.44 8.08 23.15
CA LEU A 467 -27.33 9.41 22.53
C LEU A 467 -28.70 10.01 22.24
N GLU A 468 -29.65 9.21 21.76
CA GLU A 468 -31.05 9.62 21.57
C GLU A 468 -31.67 10.03 22.91
N GLU A 469 -31.55 9.21 23.95
CA GLU A 469 -32.02 9.54 25.31
C GLU A 469 -31.33 10.81 25.86
N GLY A 470 -30.04 10.98 25.60
CA GLY A 470 -29.29 12.19 25.97
C GLY A 470 -29.77 13.44 25.22
N MET A 471 -30.15 13.29 23.95
CA MET A 471 -30.67 14.38 23.13
C MET A 471 -32.10 14.76 23.53
N GLU A 472 -32.97 13.77 23.79
CA GLU A 472 -34.32 14.00 24.30
C GLU A 472 -34.27 14.74 25.65
N THR A 473 -33.45 14.26 26.59
CA THR A 473 -33.30 14.94 27.89
C THR A 473 -32.69 16.34 27.77
N ALA A 474 -31.77 16.57 26.83
CA ALA A 474 -31.23 17.91 26.55
C ALA A 474 -32.28 18.84 25.94
N GLN A 475 -33.12 18.34 25.02
CA GLN A 475 -34.23 19.09 24.43
C GLN A 475 -35.29 19.42 25.47
N ASP A 476 -35.66 18.47 26.33
CA ASP A 476 -36.58 18.69 27.44
C ASP A 476 -36.03 19.75 28.40
N ALA A 477 -34.74 19.68 28.74
CA ALA A 477 -34.09 20.71 29.56
C ALA A 477 -34.07 22.08 28.88
N GLN A 478 -33.86 22.13 27.55
CA GLN A 478 -33.95 23.37 26.79
C GLN A 478 -35.36 23.95 26.81
N GLN A 479 -36.40 23.14 26.58
CA GLN A 479 -37.79 23.56 26.65
C GLN A 479 -38.15 24.10 28.04
N VAL A 480 -37.75 23.40 29.10
CA VAL A 480 -37.96 23.86 30.49
C VAL A 480 -37.23 25.17 30.75
N LEU A 481 -36.02 25.37 30.21
CA LEU A 481 -35.32 26.65 30.31
C LEU A 481 -36.06 27.75 29.56
N GLU A 482 -36.49 27.50 28.32
CA GLU A 482 -37.31 28.44 27.53
C GLU A 482 -38.58 28.84 28.29
N ASP A 483 -39.28 27.87 28.90
CA ASP A 483 -40.45 28.12 29.74
C ASP A 483 -40.11 29.00 30.95
N VAL A 484 -39.04 28.71 31.68
CA VAL A 484 -38.60 29.54 32.83
C VAL A 484 -38.23 30.95 32.40
N TYR A 485 -37.53 31.10 31.27
CA TYR A 485 -37.16 32.40 30.71
C TYR A 485 -38.39 33.18 30.23
N SER A 486 -39.38 32.50 29.65
CA SER A 486 -40.67 33.09 29.27
C SER A 486 -41.43 33.62 30.49
N ILE A 487 -41.43 32.88 31.62
CA ILE A 487 -42.03 33.31 32.88
C ILE A 487 -41.29 34.53 33.44
N LEU A 488 -39.96 34.56 33.33
CA LEU A 488 -39.10 35.66 33.77
C LEU A 488 -39.10 36.85 32.80
N ASN A 489 -39.76 36.73 31.64
CA ASN A 489 -39.87 37.76 30.61
C ASN A 489 -38.49 38.17 30.04
N GLN A 490 -37.60 37.19 29.89
CA GLN A 490 -36.27 37.31 29.28
C GLN A 490 -36.20 36.37 28.07
N ASN A 491 -35.59 36.78 26.96
CA ASN A 491 -35.37 35.89 25.82
C ASN A 491 -34.11 35.05 26.06
N LEU A 492 -34.24 33.72 25.94
CA LEU A 492 -33.12 32.80 26.09
C LEU A 492 -32.00 33.11 25.08
N GLU A 493 -32.35 33.37 23.82
CA GLU A 493 -31.38 33.65 22.74
C GLU A 493 -30.58 34.94 22.96
N ASP A 494 -31.19 36.00 23.50
CA ASP A 494 -30.48 37.25 23.78
C ASP A 494 -29.41 37.03 24.86
N THR A 495 -29.71 36.20 25.88
CA THR A 495 -28.74 35.87 26.94
C THR A 495 -27.62 34.93 26.52
N LEU A 496 -27.86 34.07 25.52
CA LEU A 496 -26.84 33.21 24.92
C LEU A 496 -25.94 34.01 23.95
N CYS A 497 -26.52 34.90 23.15
CA CYS A 497 -25.80 35.81 22.26
C CYS A 497 -24.91 36.82 23.03
N ASP A 498 -25.41 37.39 24.13
CA ASP A 498 -24.64 38.29 24.99
C ASP A 498 -23.42 37.61 25.63
N ARG A 499 -23.45 36.27 25.78
CA ARG A 499 -22.32 35.48 26.30
C ARG A 499 -21.31 35.12 25.22
N GLN A 500 -21.74 34.95 23.96
CA GLN A 500 -20.87 34.62 22.83
C GLN A 500 -20.09 35.86 22.31
N GLY A 501 -20.64 37.06 22.47
CA GLY A 501 -20.00 38.33 22.09
C GLY A 501 -18.78 38.72 22.94
N GLY A 502 -18.45 37.95 23.98
CA GLY A 502 -17.33 38.17 24.89
C GLY A 502 -16.33 37.01 24.97
N SER A 503 -16.18 36.19 23.91
CA SER A 503 -15.20 35.10 23.91
C SER A 503 -13.78 35.59 23.56
N GLY A 504 -13.19 36.35 24.49
CA GLY A 504 -11.74 36.45 24.65
C GLY A 504 -11.34 35.64 25.87
N GLU A 505 -10.92 34.39 25.63
CA GLU A 505 -10.16 33.51 26.53
C GLU A 505 -10.84 33.01 27.83
N ASP A 506 -10.48 31.78 28.19
CA ASP A 506 -10.73 31.09 29.46
C ASP A 506 -12.10 30.42 29.70
N SER A 507 -12.20 29.16 29.25
CA SER A 507 -12.88 28.13 30.05
C SER A 507 -11.84 27.38 30.86
N ILE A 508 -11.99 27.32 32.19
CA ILE A 508 -11.80 26.14 33.04
C ILE A 508 -12.20 26.50 34.50
N GLY A 509 -13.21 25.80 35.01
CA GLY A 509 -13.18 25.23 36.36
C GLY A 509 -13.49 26.11 37.57
N ALA A 510 -14.72 25.94 38.08
CA ALA A 510 -15.12 25.93 39.49
C ALA A 510 -14.63 27.05 40.42
N SER A 511 -15.57 27.85 40.95
CA SER A 511 -15.82 27.95 42.40
C SER A 511 -16.82 29.06 42.76
N GLY A 512 -17.73 28.72 43.67
CA GLY A 512 -17.95 29.52 44.87
C GLY A 512 -18.71 30.83 44.72
N ALA A 513 -20.01 30.74 44.98
CA ALA A 513 -20.89 31.80 45.48
C ALA A 513 -20.19 33.06 45.99
N ARG A 514 -20.36 34.19 45.29
CA ARG A 514 -20.33 35.54 45.86
C ARG A 514 -21.32 36.44 45.14
N LEU A 515 -22.39 36.77 45.86
CA LEU A 515 -23.30 37.86 45.59
C LEU A 515 -22.54 39.19 45.63
N THR A 516 -22.44 39.92 44.52
CA THR A 516 -22.27 41.37 44.56
C THR A 516 -23.02 42.06 43.43
N ARG A 517 -24.03 42.82 43.87
CA ARG A 517 -24.74 43.90 43.21
C ARG A 517 -23.79 44.79 42.39
N SER A 518 -23.97 44.86 41.07
CA SER A 518 -23.43 45.95 40.25
C SER A 518 -24.54 46.56 39.40
N ARG A 519 -24.91 47.77 39.82
CA ARG A 519 -25.86 48.69 39.19
C ARG A 519 -25.21 49.27 37.94
N ALA A 520 -25.59 48.79 36.76
CA ALA A 520 -25.24 49.42 35.48
C ALA A 520 -26.43 50.25 34.96
N LYS A 521 -26.08 51.43 34.47
CA LYS A 521 -26.97 52.51 34.02
C LYS A 521 -27.75 52.14 32.77
N MET A 522 -28.98 52.66 32.73
CA MET A 522 -29.89 52.79 31.60
C MET A 522 -29.19 53.04 30.26
N GLN A 523 -29.45 52.16 29.30
CA GLN A 523 -29.98 52.49 27.97
C GLN A 523 -30.39 51.18 27.29
N GLN A 524 -31.44 50.54 27.82
CA GLN A 524 -32.11 49.46 27.13
C GLN A 524 -33.27 50.10 26.36
N SER A 525 -33.17 50.06 25.03
CA SER A 525 -34.33 50.27 24.17
C SER A 525 -35.47 49.40 24.70
N GLN A 526 -36.65 49.99 24.81
CA GLN A 526 -37.85 49.30 25.25
C GLN A 526 -38.19 48.18 24.25
N GLN A 527 -37.64 46.99 24.47
CA GLN A 527 -38.25 45.79 23.91
C GLN A 527 -39.50 45.50 24.75
N SER A 528 -40.63 45.38 24.08
CA SER A 528 -41.94 45.15 24.68
C SER A 528 -41.87 43.96 25.63
N ALA A 529 -42.12 44.18 26.92
CA ALA A 529 -42.31 43.12 27.89
C ALA A 529 -43.43 42.19 27.41
N LYS A 530 -43.08 40.97 26.99
CA LYS A 530 -44.02 39.95 26.48
C LYS A 530 -44.13 38.83 27.51
N GLY A 531 -45.20 38.84 28.29
CA GLY A 531 -45.49 37.77 29.24
C GLY A 531 -46.65 38.11 30.16
N PRO A 532 -47.17 37.13 30.91
CA PRO A 532 -48.34 37.32 31.80
C PRO A 532 -48.09 38.34 32.92
N TRP A 533 -46.84 38.71 33.19
CA TRP A 533 -46.43 39.69 34.21
C TRP A 533 -46.25 41.12 33.67
N SER A 534 -46.36 41.37 32.36
CA SER A 534 -46.16 42.71 31.77
C SER A 534 -47.22 43.74 32.19
N GLY A 535 -48.36 43.29 32.72
CA GLY A 535 -49.42 44.14 33.28
C GLY A 535 -49.22 44.54 34.74
N LEU A 536 -48.22 43.98 35.45
CA LEU A 536 -47.99 44.25 36.88
C LEU A 536 -47.05 45.45 37.09
N HIS A 537 -47.29 46.57 36.41
CA HIS A 537 -46.65 47.84 36.77
C HIS A 537 -47.48 48.50 37.88
N GLY A 538 -46.98 48.37 39.11
CA GLY A 538 -47.61 48.90 40.30
C GLY A 538 -47.81 50.41 40.25
N GLN A 539 -48.99 50.83 39.83
CA GLN A 539 -49.62 52.07 40.29
C GLN A 539 -50.74 51.69 41.25
N VAL A 540 -50.37 51.46 42.52
CA VAL A 540 -51.35 51.48 43.61
C VAL A 540 -51.76 52.94 43.77
N ALA A 541 -52.97 53.27 43.30
CA ALA A 541 -53.58 54.56 43.54
C ALA A 541 -53.77 54.77 45.05
N VAL A 542 -53.00 55.68 45.64
CA VAL A 542 -53.29 56.21 46.97
C VAL A 542 -54.46 57.19 46.81
N GLY A 543 -55.66 56.75 47.20
CA GLY A 543 -56.82 57.62 47.30
C GLY A 543 -56.62 58.67 48.39
N ARG A 544 -56.92 59.93 48.05
CA ARG A 544 -57.25 61.00 48.98
C ARG A 544 -58.61 61.55 48.63
#